data_AF-A0A0Q1ACL7-F1
#
_entry.id   AF-A0A0Q1ACL7-F1
#
_cell.length_a   1.000
_cell.length_b   1.000
_cell.length_c   1.000
_cell.angle_alpha   90.00
_cell.angle_beta   90.00
_cell.angle_gamma   90.00
#
_symmetry.space_group_name_H-M   'P 1'
#
loop_
_entity.id
_entity.type
_entity.pdbx_description
1 polymer ?
#
loop_
_entity_poly.entity_id
_entity_poly.type
_entity_poly.pdbx_seq_one_letter_code
_entity_poly.pdbx_strand_id
1 'polypeptide(L)'
;MGYAQTGCVIVYGPGSAGTVVYTSSKGTSSTCNGQTVENFNTSPSVNLASGCQWSPYPATAPATLRNCIVNGSCGVKDNYTQQCPIDDYAWILLVIAGGFGLYTIRHQFLKLPIGIAS
;
A
#
# COMPACT_ATOMS: atom_id res chain seq x y z
N MET A 1 -1.85 6.04 -5.97
CA MET A 1 -2.47 6.88 -4.92
C MET A 1 -2.64 5.98 -3.70
N GLY A 2 -1.93 6.22 -2.60
CA GLY A 2 -2.02 5.36 -1.41
C GLY A 2 -3.28 5.69 -0.62
N TYR A 3 -4.09 4.67 -0.31
CA TYR A 3 -5.22 4.83 0.61
C TYR A 3 -4.68 4.73 2.05
N ALA A 4 -4.88 5.79 2.85
CA ALA A 4 -4.50 5.81 4.25
C ALA A 4 -5.75 5.59 5.12
N GLN A 5 -5.65 4.70 6.09
CA GLN A 5 -6.73 4.37 7.00
C GLN A 5 -6.20 4.31 8.43
N THR A 6 -6.76 5.16 9.30
CA THR A 6 -6.51 5.07 10.74
C THR A 6 -7.39 3.98 11.32
N GLY A 7 -6.79 3.11 12.12
CA GLY A 7 -7.50 2.03 12.78
C GLY A 7 -6.54 1.09 13.49
N CYS A 8 -6.98 -0.15 13.62
CA CYS A 8 -6.26 -1.20 14.31
C CYS A 8 -5.99 -2.38 13.38
N VAL A 9 -4.74 -2.84 13.33
CA VAL A 9 -4.34 -4.03 12.58
C VAL A 9 -3.55 -4.96 13.48
N ILE A 10 -3.78 -6.27 13.33
CA ILE A 10 -2.95 -7.30 13.96
C ILE A 10 -1.65 -7.38 13.18
N VAL A 11 -0.53 -7.03 13.80
CA VAL A 11 0.79 -7.12 13.17
C VAL A 11 1.41 -8.47 13.52
N TYR A 12 1.63 -9.33 12.53
CA TYR A 12 2.29 -10.62 12.68
C TYR A 12 3.80 -10.50 12.45
N GLY A 13 4.62 -11.05 13.35
CA GLY A 13 6.08 -11.20 13.14
C GLY A 13 6.80 -9.88 12.79
N PRO A 14 7.90 -9.89 12.01
CA PRO A 14 8.77 -8.74 11.80
C PRO A 14 8.17 -7.59 10.94
N GLY A 15 6.84 -7.50 10.80
CA GLY A 15 6.18 -6.37 10.14
C GLY A 15 5.01 -6.72 9.23
N SER A 16 4.57 -7.98 9.19
CA SER A 16 3.43 -8.38 8.35
C SER A 16 2.12 -7.96 9.00
N ALA A 17 1.57 -6.82 8.59
CA ALA A 17 0.25 -6.40 9.03
C ALA A 17 -0.82 -7.36 8.47
N GLY A 18 -1.87 -7.63 9.26
CA GLY A 18 -3.04 -8.39 8.85
C GLY A 18 -3.76 -7.75 7.66
N THR A 19 -4.66 -8.51 7.04
CA THR A 19 -5.36 -8.10 5.81
C THR A 19 -6.49 -7.10 6.01
N VAL A 20 -6.80 -6.75 7.26
CA VAL A 20 -7.98 -5.96 7.64
C VAL A 20 -7.59 -4.90 8.66
N VAL A 21 -8.07 -3.67 8.45
CA VAL A 21 -8.00 -2.56 9.41
C VAL A 21 -9.36 -2.38 10.08
N TYR A 22 -9.43 -2.53 11.40
CA TYR A 22 -10.63 -2.23 12.17
C TYR A 22 -10.70 -0.73 12.47
N THR A 23 -11.80 -0.07 12.10
CA THR A 23 -11.90 1.40 12.16
C THR A 23 -12.77 1.90 13.30
N SER A 24 -13.54 1.02 13.94
CA SER A 24 -14.43 1.37 15.05
C SER A 24 -13.83 0.99 16.40
N SER A 25 -13.57 2.00 17.23
CA SER A 25 -13.16 1.80 18.62
C SER A 25 -14.33 1.34 19.50
N LYS A 26 -14.04 0.47 20.48
CA LYS A 26 -14.96 0.09 21.58
C LYS A 26 -14.93 1.07 22.76
N GLY A 27 -14.01 2.05 22.77
CA GLY A 27 -13.82 2.97 23.88
C GLY A 27 -13.28 2.32 25.17
N THR A 28 -12.81 1.07 25.09
CA THR A 28 -12.20 0.34 26.20
C THR A 28 -10.74 0.05 25.88
N SER A 29 -9.91 -0.13 26.90
CA SER A 29 -8.52 -0.51 26.74
C SER A 29 -8.23 -1.86 27.41
N SER A 30 -7.14 -2.49 27.00
CA SER A 30 -6.67 -3.76 27.55
C SER A 30 -5.15 -3.80 27.55
N THR A 31 -4.57 -4.73 28.28
CA THR A 31 -3.12 -4.86 28.38
C THR A 31 -2.63 -5.97 27.47
N CYS A 32 -1.63 -5.66 26.65
CA CYS A 32 -1.05 -6.57 25.69
C CYS A 32 0.46 -6.35 25.67
N ASN A 33 1.25 -7.39 25.92
CA ASN A 33 2.72 -7.31 26.04
C ASN A 33 3.20 -6.19 26.99
N GLY A 34 2.47 -5.95 28.09
CA GLY A 34 2.79 -4.90 29.06
C GLY A 34 2.46 -3.48 28.61
N GLN A 35 1.79 -3.31 27.47
CA GLN A 35 1.34 -2.02 26.94
C GLN A 35 -0.18 -1.93 26.95
N THR A 36 -0.71 -0.72 27.14
CA THR A 36 -2.14 -0.46 27.02
C THR A 36 -2.51 -0.29 25.56
N VAL A 37 -3.44 -1.11 25.07
CA VAL A 37 -4.00 -1.06 23.71
C VAL A 37 -5.49 -0.75 23.76
N GLU A 38 -5.98 0.00 22.77
CA GLU A 38 -7.40 0.36 22.65
C GLU A 38 -8.15 -0.75 21.91
N ASN A 39 -9.26 -1.23 22.46
CA ASN A 39 -10.05 -2.29 21.84
C ASN A 39 -10.88 -1.78 20.66
N PHE A 40 -10.93 -2.54 19.57
CA PHE A 40 -11.75 -2.24 18.39
C PHE A 40 -12.88 -3.28 18.20
N ASN A 41 -13.94 -2.86 17.50
CA ASN A 41 -14.97 -3.74 16.99
C ASN A 41 -14.48 -4.47 15.74
N THR A 42 -14.94 -5.71 15.53
CA THR A 42 -14.67 -6.47 14.29
C THR A 42 -15.27 -5.82 13.05
N SER A 43 -16.30 -4.98 13.24
CA SER A 43 -17.00 -4.26 12.19
C SER A 43 -17.35 -2.85 12.66
N PRO A 44 -17.31 -1.83 11.78
CA PRO A 44 -16.82 -1.85 10.40
C PRO A 44 -15.31 -2.10 10.29
N SER A 45 -14.90 -2.63 9.15
CA SER A 45 -13.51 -2.91 8.84
C SER A 45 -13.18 -2.65 7.37
N VAL A 46 -11.94 -2.30 7.08
CA VAL A 46 -11.44 -1.99 5.75
C VAL A 46 -10.51 -3.11 5.30
N ASN A 47 -10.90 -3.79 4.24
CA ASN A 47 -10.09 -4.83 3.63
C ASN A 47 -8.96 -4.23 2.80
N LEU A 48 -7.84 -4.95 2.78
CA LEU A 48 -6.73 -4.70 1.89
C LEU A 48 -7.15 -4.93 0.43
N ALA A 49 -6.73 -4.04 -0.46
CA ALA A 49 -6.91 -4.27 -1.90
C ALA A 49 -6.03 -5.44 -2.38
N SER A 50 -6.49 -6.16 -3.40
CA SER A 50 -5.79 -7.33 -3.94
C SER A 50 -4.36 -6.99 -4.36
N GLY A 51 -3.39 -7.79 -3.92
CA GLY A 51 -1.97 -7.60 -4.20
C GLY A 51 -1.28 -6.51 -3.39
N CYS A 52 -1.99 -5.77 -2.53
CA CYS A 52 -1.41 -4.75 -1.67
C CYS A 52 -1.01 -5.33 -0.31
N GLN A 53 -0.25 -4.55 0.48
CA GLN A 53 0.07 -4.81 1.89
C GLN A 53 -0.23 -3.58 2.74
N TRP A 54 -0.76 -3.76 3.95
CA TRP A 54 -0.85 -2.67 4.91
C TRP A 54 0.53 -2.40 5.51
N SER A 55 0.96 -1.16 5.47
CA SER A 55 2.17 -0.70 6.16
C SER A 55 1.78 0.36 7.19
N PRO A 56 2.26 0.27 8.45
CA PRO A 56 2.11 1.36 9.40
C PRO A 56 2.79 2.63 8.87
N TYR A 57 2.26 3.78 9.23
CA TYR A 57 2.79 5.09 8.90
C TYR A 57 2.77 5.97 10.16
N PRO A 58 3.92 6.24 10.79
CA PRO A 58 5.29 5.92 10.34
C PRO A 58 5.63 4.43 10.38
N ALA A 59 6.57 3.97 9.54
CA ALA A 59 6.86 2.56 9.23
C ALA A 59 7.39 1.68 10.40
N THR A 60 7.40 2.20 11.63
CA THR A 60 7.93 1.52 12.81
C THR A 60 6.82 1.26 13.82
N ALA A 61 6.06 0.18 13.60
CA ALA A 61 5.31 -0.41 14.70
C ALA A 61 6.30 -0.93 15.77
N PRO A 62 6.14 -0.55 17.05
CA PRO A 62 7.01 -1.04 18.13
C PRO A 62 7.02 -2.57 18.17
N ALA A 63 8.21 -3.17 18.31
CA ALA A 63 8.34 -4.63 18.39
C ALA A 63 7.51 -5.24 19.53
N THR A 64 7.29 -4.47 20.60
CA THR A 64 6.47 -4.82 21.76
C THR A 64 5.00 -5.01 21.44
N LEU A 65 4.49 -4.44 20.34
CA LEU A 65 3.06 -4.56 19.98
C LEU A 65 2.82 -5.57 18.84
N ARG A 66 3.86 -6.30 18.43
CA ARG A 66 3.74 -7.42 17.48
C ARG A 66 2.99 -8.58 18.11
N ASN A 67 2.19 -9.26 17.30
CA ASN A 67 1.29 -10.35 17.66
C ASN A 67 0.33 -9.98 18.80
N CYS A 68 0.07 -8.69 19.00
CA CYS A 68 -0.91 -8.27 19.96
C CYS A 68 -2.31 -8.60 19.44
N ILE A 69 -3.02 -9.48 20.15
CA ILE A 69 -4.39 -9.89 19.84
C ILE A 69 -5.20 -9.82 21.12
N VAL A 70 -6.03 -8.79 21.26
CA VAL A 70 -7.01 -8.70 22.34
C VAL A 70 -8.41 -8.96 21.79
N ASN A 71 -9.14 -9.88 22.41
CA ASN A 71 -10.52 -10.26 22.04
C ASN A 71 -10.72 -10.57 20.54
N GLY A 72 -9.68 -11.10 19.87
CA GLY A 72 -9.72 -11.50 18.47
C GLY A 72 -9.75 -10.34 17.45
N SER A 73 -9.62 -9.07 17.89
CA SER A 73 -9.90 -7.91 17.02
C SER A 73 -8.95 -6.72 17.19
N CYS A 74 -7.89 -6.85 17.99
CA CYS A 74 -7.07 -5.69 18.33
C CYS A 74 -5.57 -5.97 18.32
N GLY A 75 -4.85 -5.26 17.45
CA GLY A 75 -3.41 -5.02 17.47
C GLY A 75 -3.07 -3.53 17.68
N VAL A 76 -2.12 -2.98 16.92
CA VAL A 76 -1.61 -1.60 17.12
C VAL A 76 -2.60 -0.59 16.54
N LYS A 77 -2.96 0.45 17.29
CA LYS A 77 -3.65 1.60 16.71
C LYS A 77 -2.63 2.48 16.01
N ASP A 78 -2.74 2.61 14.70
CA ASP A 78 -1.87 3.46 13.91
C ASP A 78 -2.57 3.92 12.64
N ASN A 79 -1.92 4.83 11.91
CA ASN A 79 -2.30 5.13 10.54
C ASN A 79 -1.66 4.10 9.61
N TYR A 80 -2.49 3.38 8.86
CA TYR A 80 -2.01 2.36 7.93
C TYR A 80 -2.17 2.84 6.50
N THR A 81 -1.13 2.67 5.70
CA THR A 81 -1.14 2.98 4.27
C THR A 81 -1.14 1.69 3.47
N GLN A 82 -1.95 1.63 2.42
CA GLN A 82 -1.87 0.52 1.46
C GLN A 82 -0.67 0.72 0.56
N GLN A 83 0.33 -0.15 0.70
CA GLN A 83 1.44 -0.30 -0.22
C GLN A 83 1.06 -1.35 -1.25
N CYS A 84 0.71 -0.89 -2.45
CA CYS A 84 0.47 -1.76 -3.58
C CYS A 84 1.73 -1.80 -4.44
N PRO A 85 2.15 -2.95 -4.98
CA PRO A 85 3.14 -2.98 -6.03
C PRO A 85 2.63 -2.08 -7.16
N ILE A 86 3.41 -1.06 -7.51
CA ILE A 86 3.08 -0.20 -8.64
C ILE A 86 3.37 -1.05 -9.88
N ASP A 87 2.33 -1.77 -10.27
CA ASP A 87 1.99 -2.11 -11.64
C ASP A 87 3.13 -2.76 -12.44
N ASP A 88 3.17 -4.10 -12.42
CA ASP A 88 3.91 -4.95 -13.38
C ASP A 88 3.51 -4.70 -14.85
N TYR A 89 2.76 -3.66 -15.19
CA TYR A 89 2.44 -3.27 -16.56
C TYR A 89 2.95 -1.86 -16.91
N ALA A 90 3.52 -1.11 -15.95
CA ALA A 90 4.11 0.20 -16.20
C ALA A 90 5.29 0.11 -17.18
N TRP A 91 6.08 -0.97 -17.10
CA TRP A 91 7.14 -1.23 -18.06
C TRP A 91 6.61 -1.58 -19.45
N ILE A 92 5.47 -2.26 -19.55
CA ILE A 92 4.80 -2.54 -20.84
C ILE A 92 4.35 -1.23 -21.48
N LEU A 93 3.72 -0.32 -20.71
CA LEU A 93 3.30 0.99 -21.22
C LEU A 93 4.49 1.84 -21.68
N LEU A 94 5.62 1.79 -20.98
CA LEU A 94 6.87 2.44 -21.39
C LEU A 94 7.42 1.86 -22.71
N VAL A 95 7.39 0.54 -22.88
CA VAL A 95 7.83 -0.12 -24.12
C VAL A 95 6.91 0.24 -25.30
N ILE A 96 5.60 0.25 -25.10
CA ILE A 96 4.63 0.64 -26.15
C ILE A 96 4.84 2.11 -26.53
N ALA A 97 4.97 3.01 -25.55
CA ALA A 97 5.20 4.43 -25.81
C ALA A 97 6.53 4.67 -26.52
N GLY A 98 7.61 3.99 -26.11
CA GLY A 98 8.91 4.06 -26.76
C GLY A 98 8.89 3.53 -28.19
N GLY A 99 8.19 2.42 -28.43
CA GLY A 99 8.02 1.83 -29.77
C GLY A 99 7.24 2.75 -30.72
N PHE A 100 6.12 3.33 -30.27
CA PHE A 100 5.35 4.29 -31.06
C PHE A 100 6.14 5.58 -31.35
N GLY A 101 6.91 6.09 -30.38
CA GLY A 101 7.77 7.26 -30.56
C GLY A 101 8.87 7.03 -31.59
N LEU A 102 9.57 5.89 -31.53
CA LEU A 102 10.59 5.53 -32.52
C LEU A 102 10.01 5.33 -33.92
N TYR A 103 8.84 4.70 -34.01
CA TYR A 103 8.15 4.49 -35.28
C TYR A 103 7.76 5.83 -35.93
N THR A 104 7.15 6.74 -35.16
CA THR A 104 6.76 8.07 -35.67
C THR A 104 7.95 8.93 -36.08
N ILE A 105 9.05 8.93 -35.31
CA ILE A 105 10.29 9.63 -35.68
C ILE A 105 10.86 9.08 -37.00
N ARG A 106 10.95 7.75 -37.15
CA ARG A 106 11.47 7.14 -38.38
C ARG A 106 10.61 7.46 -39.61
N HIS A 107 9.29 7.43 -39.46
CA HIS A 107 8.39 7.70 -40.59
C HIS A 107 8.24 9.20 -40.93
N GLN A 108 8.57 10.11 -40.02
CA GLN A 108 8.64 11.55 -40.33
C GLN A 108 9.98 11.95 -40.95
N PHE A 109 11.10 11.38 -40.50
CA PHE A 109 12.42 11.63 -41.12
C PHE A 109 12.52 11.11 -42.57
N LEU A 110 11.82 10.02 -42.89
CA LEU A 110 11.72 9.49 -44.26
C LEU A 110 10.86 10.35 -45.22
N LYS A 111 10.14 11.36 -44.70
CA LYS A 111 9.32 12.29 -45.50
C LYS A 111 9.90 13.69 -45.62
N LEU A 112 11.06 13.99 -45.03
CA LEU A 112 11.78 15.21 -45.37
C LEU A 112 12.36 15.04 -46.79
N PRO A 113 11.95 15.83 -47.79
CA PRO A 113 12.70 15.90 -49.02
C PRO A 113 14.09 16.42 -48.66
N ILE A 114 15.10 15.59 -48.88
CA ILE A 114 16.50 16.03 -48.84
C ILE A 114 16.66 16.97 -50.04
N GLY A 115 16.35 18.24 -49.83
CA GLY A 115 16.72 19.33 -50.72
C GLY A 115 18.23 19.53 -50.61
N ILE A 116 18.99 18.70 -51.31
CA ILE A 116 20.40 18.95 -51.58
C ILE A 116 20.40 20.03 -52.67
N ALA A 117 20.45 21.29 -52.24
CA ALA A 117 20.78 22.40 -53.14
C ALA A 117 22.31 22.39 -53.34
N SER A 118 22.74 22.09 -54.56
CA SER A 118 24.09 22.30 -55.07
C SER A 118 23.96 22.97 -56.43
#